data_AF-A0A961C0B5-F1
#
_entry.id   AF-A0A961C0B5-F1
#
_cell.length_a   1.000
_cell.length_b   1.000
_cell.length_c   1.000
_cell.angle_alpha   90.00
_cell.angle_beta   90.00
_cell.angle_gamma   90.00
#
_symmetry.space_group_name_H-M   'P 1'
#
loop_
_entity.id
_entity.type
_entity.pdbx_description
1 polymer ?
#
loop_
_entity_poly.entity_id
_entity_poly.type
_entity_poly.pdbx_seq_one_letter_code
_entity_poly.pdbx_strand_id
1 'polypeptide(L)'
;LLSLPILGVTVLPAPLLMALTVGIVLVTTNAVNFIDGLDGLAAGIIGIAALAFFIYVYGLSRSYNPPNVFSTATFVTAATLGCCVGFLPHNFHPARLFMGDAGALLLGLLMSSATITFIGNVDPSGTVDATGGQIAGNQQLAMYLPIALPLAVMIIPLLDMTLAVIRRTRRGVSPWSPDAQHLQHQMLRIGHTHAGAVLVLYAWAGVIAFGAVFLAYRDDPLIPVLSIAIGVLATWWLTRRLPGWLDRRTL
;
A
#
# COMPACT_ATOMS: atom_id res chain seq x y z
N LEU A 1 -11.31 6.84 12.30
CA LEU A 1 -10.73 8.18 12.01
C LEU A 1 -11.26 9.13 13.07
N LEU A 2 -10.44 9.51 14.05
CA LEU A 2 -10.89 10.35 15.18
C LEU A 2 -10.43 11.80 15.06
N SER A 3 -9.34 12.04 14.32
CA SER A 3 -8.78 13.38 14.11
C SER A 3 -7.89 13.42 12.87
N LEU A 4 -7.78 14.60 12.26
CA LEU A 4 -6.85 14.85 11.17
C LEU A 4 -5.75 15.84 11.61
N PRO A 5 -4.50 15.61 11.20
CA PRO A 5 -3.37 16.51 11.43
C PRO A 5 -3.40 17.70 10.45
N ILE A 6 -4.49 18.47 10.43
CA ILE A 6 -4.62 19.68 9.59
C ILE A 6 -4.63 20.88 10.52
N LEU A 7 -3.59 21.74 10.46
CA LEU A 7 -3.45 22.93 11.31
C LEU A 7 -3.54 22.63 12.83
N GLY A 8 -3.07 21.45 13.24
CA GLY A 8 -3.23 20.90 14.60
C GLY A 8 -4.07 19.63 14.61
N VAL A 9 -4.67 19.30 15.76
CA VAL A 9 -5.66 18.21 15.88
C VAL A 9 -7.03 18.76 15.50
N THR A 10 -7.51 18.48 14.29
CA THR A 10 -8.87 18.84 13.89
C THR A 10 -9.78 17.62 13.99
N VAL A 11 -10.80 17.71 14.85
CA VAL A 11 -11.87 16.72 14.92
C VAL A 11 -12.97 17.18 13.97
N LEU A 12 -13.16 16.43 12.88
CA LEU A 12 -14.23 16.70 11.92
C LEU A 12 -15.60 16.35 12.52
N PRO A 13 -16.70 16.99 12.06
CA PRO A 13 -18.05 16.59 12.46
C PRO A 13 -18.30 15.11 12.15
N ALA A 14 -19.04 14.43 13.04
CA ALA A 14 -19.33 12.99 12.91
C ALA A 14 -19.86 12.55 11.52
N PRO A 15 -20.79 13.29 10.85
CA PRO A 15 -21.25 12.93 9.51
C PRO A 15 -20.12 12.89 8.48
N LEU A 16 -19.18 13.82 8.57
CA LEU A 16 -18.06 13.91 7.65
C LEU A 16 -17.04 12.80 7.90
N LEU A 17 -16.79 12.44 9.17
CA LEU A 17 -15.94 11.29 9.52
C LEU A 17 -16.52 9.96 9.02
N MET A 18 -17.84 9.77 9.14
CA MET A 18 -18.52 8.59 8.58
C MET A 18 -18.40 8.54 7.06
N ALA A 19 -18.68 9.65 6.38
CA ALA A 19 -18.54 9.75 4.93
C ALA A 19 -17.10 9.48 4.46
N LEU A 20 -16.10 10.01 5.18
CA LEU A 20 -14.70 9.77 4.90
C LEU A 20 -14.32 8.30 5.09
N THR A 21 -14.78 7.67 6.18
CA THR A 21 -14.53 6.25 6.46
C THR A 21 -15.10 5.37 5.36
N VAL A 22 -16.36 5.59 4.97
CA VAL A 22 -17.00 4.90 3.84
C VAL A 22 -16.22 5.14 2.55
N GLY A 23 -15.81 6.38 2.29
CA GLY A 23 -15.02 6.75 1.11
C GLY A 23 -13.68 6.01 1.05
N ILE A 24 -12.95 5.93 2.16
CA ILE A 24 -11.67 5.18 2.22
C ILE A 24 -11.92 3.70 1.96
N VAL A 25 -12.94 3.09 2.56
CA VAL A 25 -13.29 1.68 2.30
C VAL A 25 -13.59 1.47 0.83
N LEU A 26 -14.48 2.27 0.23
CA LEU A 26 -14.84 2.13 -1.18
C LEU A 26 -13.64 2.34 -2.11
N VAL A 27 -12.82 3.36 -1.87
CA VAL A 27 -11.65 3.65 -2.70
C VAL A 27 -10.63 2.52 -2.61
N THR A 28 -10.33 2.04 -1.41
CA THR A 28 -9.34 0.98 -1.20
C THR A 28 -9.79 -0.37 -1.76
N THR A 29 -11.03 -0.78 -1.53
CA THR A 29 -11.57 -2.05 -2.07
C THR A 29 -11.57 -2.06 -3.59
N ASN A 30 -12.04 -0.98 -4.21
CA ASN A 30 -12.02 -0.85 -5.67
C ASN A 30 -10.59 -0.79 -6.20
N ALA A 31 -9.68 -0.06 -5.55
CA ALA A 31 -8.29 0.01 -6.00
C ALA A 31 -7.60 -1.36 -5.99
N VAL A 32 -7.88 -2.22 -4.99
CA VAL A 32 -7.36 -3.60 -4.97
C VAL A 32 -7.99 -4.45 -6.07
N ASN A 33 -9.30 -4.34 -6.27
CA ASN A 33 -9.98 -5.02 -7.38
C ASN A 33 -9.39 -4.62 -8.75
N PHE A 34 -9.08 -3.34 -8.96
CA PHE A 34 -8.51 -2.83 -10.21
C PHE A 34 -7.13 -3.41 -10.55
N ILE A 35 -6.30 -3.74 -9.55
CA ILE A 35 -4.98 -4.33 -9.78
C ILE A 35 -5.01 -5.86 -9.87
N ASP A 36 -6.15 -6.51 -9.61
CA ASP A 36 -6.31 -7.96 -9.76
C ASP A 36 -6.54 -8.36 -11.22
N GLY A 37 -5.61 -8.00 -12.11
CA GLY A 37 -5.69 -8.34 -13.54
C GLY A 37 -4.52 -9.15 -14.09
N LEU A 38 -3.58 -9.56 -13.24
CA LEU A 38 -2.49 -10.48 -13.55
C LEU A 38 -2.32 -11.49 -12.41
N ASP A 39 -2.06 -12.75 -12.76
CA ASP A 39 -1.68 -13.83 -11.84
C ASP A 39 -0.61 -13.40 -10.83
N GLY A 40 -0.95 -13.45 -9.54
CA GLY A 40 -0.08 -13.09 -8.41
C GLY A 40 -0.12 -11.62 -8.02
N LEU A 41 -0.48 -10.70 -8.92
CA LEU A 41 -0.21 -9.28 -8.74
C LEU A 41 -0.87 -8.68 -7.50
N ALA A 42 -2.20 -8.80 -7.37
CA ALA A 42 -2.93 -8.23 -6.26
C ALA A 42 -2.51 -8.86 -4.93
N ALA A 43 -2.48 -10.19 -4.85
CA ALA A 43 -2.09 -10.90 -3.64
C ALA A 43 -0.66 -10.56 -3.17
N GLY A 44 0.29 -10.40 -4.09
CA GLY A 44 1.66 -10.05 -3.73
C GLY A 44 1.86 -8.59 -3.35
N ILE A 45 1.26 -7.64 -4.08
CA ILE A 45 1.29 -6.22 -3.69
C ILE A 45 0.66 -6.04 -2.31
N ILE A 46 -0.52 -6.62 -2.09
CA ILE A 46 -1.19 -6.54 -0.78
C ILE A 46 -0.43 -7.30 0.31
N GLY A 47 0.21 -8.43 -0.01
CA GLY A 47 1.07 -9.12 0.93
C GLY A 47 2.27 -8.29 1.39
N ILE A 48 2.99 -7.66 0.45
CA ILE A 48 4.11 -6.75 0.75
C ILE A 48 3.62 -5.56 1.58
N ALA A 49 2.48 -4.99 1.19
CA ALA A 49 1.84 -3.90 1.88
C ALA A 49 1.47 -4.25 3.33
N ALA A 50 0.81 -5.40 3.52
CA ALA A 50 0.41 -5.91 4.82
C ALA A 50 1.64 -6.19 5.71
N LEU A 51 2.72 -6.74 5.15
CA LEU A 51 3.97 -6.98 5.89
C LEU A 51 4.62 -5.67 6.36
N ALA A 52 4.78 -4.69 5.46
CA ALA A 52 5.35 -3.40 5.82
C ALA A 52 4.50 -2.71 6.91
N PHE A 53 3.18 -2.71 6.75
CA PHE A 53 2.28 -2.11 7.72
C PHE A 53 2.29 -2.85 9.06
N PHE A 54 2.33 -4.19 9.05
CA PHE A 54 2.48 -5.02 10.24
C PHE A 54 3.76 -4.68 11.01
N ILE A 55 4.92 -4.61 10.33
CA ILE A 55 6.21 -4.27 10.96
C ILE A 55 6.10 -2.93 11.68
N TYR A 56 5.52 -1.93 11.02
CA TYR A 56 5.36 -0.60 11.58
C TYR A 56 4.47 -0.57 12.83
N VAL A 57 3.24 -1.09 12.71
CA VAL A 57 2.28 -1.06 13.83
C VAL A 57 2.80 -1.92 14.99
N TYR A 58 3.36 -3.10 14.72
CA TYR A 58 3.93 -3.96 15.74
C TYR A 58 5.08 -3.29 16.49
N GLY A 59 6.01 -2.63 15.79
CA GLY A 59 7.13 -1.95 16.43
C GLY A 59 6.70 -0.72 17.23
N LEU A 60 5.66 0.00 16.77
CA LEU A 60 5.06 1.08 17.56
C LEU A 60 4.42 0.52 18.85
N SER A 61 3.60 -0.51 18.73
CA SER A 61 2.92 -1.15 19.85
C SER A 61 3.86 -1.76 20.89
N ARG A 62 5.04 -2.24 20.47
CA ARG A 62 6.10 -2.71 21.38
C ARG A 62 6.74 -1.59 22.19
N SER A 63 6.71 -0.36 21.67
CA SER A 63 7.29 0.82 22.30
C SER A 63 6.36 1.46 23.34
N TYR A 64 5.16 0.90 23.54
CA TYR A 64 4.21 1.35 24.56
C TYR A 64 4.65 0.93 25.97
N ASN A 65 4.25 1.70 26.99
CA ASN A 65 4.48 1.36 28.39
C ASN A 65 3.15 1.39 29.18
N PRO A 66 2.55 0.22 29.51
CA PRO A 66 3.02 -1.14 29.22
C PRO A 66 2.90 -1.51 27.73
N PRO A 67 3.72 -2.45 27.21
CA PRO A 67 3.66 -2.87 25.81
C PRO A 67 2.30 -3.49 25.49
N ASN A 68 1.63 -3.01 24.43
CA ASN A 68 0.38 -3.60 23.95
C ASN A 68 0.50 -3.96 22.46
N VAL A 69 1.16 -5.08 22.18
CA VAL A 69 1.39 -5.60 20.83
C VAL A 69 0.13 -6.13 20.14
N PHE A 70 -0.95 -6.35 20.89
CA PHE A 70 -2.24 -6.84 20.37
C PHE A 70 -3.18 -5.69 20.06
N SER A 71 -2.91 -4.99 18.96
CA SER A 71 -3.86 -4.05 18.35
C SER A 71 -4.65 -4.74 17.24
N THR A 72 -5.88 -4.26 16.98
CA THR A 72 -6.69 -4.73 15.84
C THR A 72 -5.95 -4.56 14.52
N ALA A 73 -5.20 -3.46 14.34
CA ALA A 73 -4.43 -3.22 13.13
C ALA A 73 -3.28 -4.24 12.97
N THR A 74 -2.57 -4.57 14.05
CA THR A 74 -1.52 -5.61 14.07
C THR A 74 -2.10 -6.97 13.69
N PHE A 75 -3.25 -7.32 14.26
CA PHE A 75 -3.91 -8.60 13.97
C PHE A 75 -4.38 -8.69 12.52
N VAL A 76 -5.10 -7.68 12.04
CA VAL A 76 -5.64 -7.68 10.67
C VAL A 76 -4.51 -7.73 9.65
N THR A 77 -3.46 -6.92 9.80
CA THR A 77 -2.31 -6.94 8.86
C THR A 77 -1.57 -8.28 8.87
N ALA A 78 -1.36 -8.90 10.03
CA ALA A 78 -0.77 -10.23 10.12
C ALA A 78 -1.64 -11.31 9.46
N ALA A 79 -2.95 -11.28 9.69
CA ALA A 79 -3.90 -12.20 9.07
C ALA A 79 -3.95 -12.02 7.55
N THR A 80 -4.02 -10.78 7.06
CA THR A 80 -3.98 -10.45 5.63
C THR A 80 -2.69 -10.97 4.99
N LEU A 81 -1.54 -10.75 5.62
CA LEU A 81 -0.26 -11.30 5.16
C LEU A 81 -0.30 -12.83 5.07
N GLY A 82 -0.81 -13.51 6.11
CA GLY A 82 -0.97 -14.96 6.13
C GLY A 82 -1.85 -15.48 4.99
N CYS A 83 -2.98 -14.82 4.73
CA CYS A 83 -3.87 -15.12 3.60
C CYS A 83 -3.13 -14.95 2.26
N CYS A 84 -2.40 -13.85 2.07
CA CYS A 84 -1.61 -13.61 0.87
C CYS A 84 -0.53 -14.69 0.67
N VAL A 85 0.23 -15.02 1.71
CA VAL A 85 1.30 -16.05 1.64
C VAL A 85 0.73 -17.44 1.35
N GLY A 86 -0.43 -17.79 1.92
CA GLY A 86 -1.08 -19.08 1.64
C GLY A 86 -1.68 -19.16 0.23
N PHE A 87 -2.21 -18.05 -0.27
CA PHE A 87 -2.84 -17.98 -1.58
C PHE A 87 -1.82 -17.86 -2.73
N LEU A 88 -0.74 -17.10 -2.54
CA LEU A 88 0.19 -16.73 -3.61
C LEU A 88 0.81 -17.94 -4.35
N PRO A 89 1.22 -19.05 -3.70
CA PRO A 89 1.73 -20.24 -4.42
C PRO A 89 0.73 -20.86 -5.41
N HIS A 90 -0.57 -20.66 -5.18
CA HIS A 90 -1.64 -21.17 -6.04
C HIS A 90 -2.04 -20.17 -7.13
N ASN A 91 -1.75 -18.90 -6.93
CA ASN A 91 -2.12 -17.79 -7.82
C ASN A 91 -0.93 -17.26 -8.63
N PHE A 92 0.31 -17.59 -8.29
CA PHE A 92 1.48 -17.14 -9.03
C PHE A 92 1.54 -17.79 -10.42
N HIS A 93 1.96 -17.02 -11.42
CA HIS A 93 1.93 -17.44 -12.82
C HIS A 93 2.72 -18.74 -13.08
N PRO A 94 2.14 -19.76 -13.74
CA PRO A 94 0.75 -19.83 -14.23
C PRO A 94 -0.25 -20.15 -13.11
N ALA A 95 -1.29 -19.32 -12.95
CA ALA A 95 -2.25 -19.46 -11.85
C ALA A 95 -3.09 -20.75 -11.96
N ARG A 96 -3.28 -21.40 -10.80
CA ARG A 96 -4.20 -22.55 -10.63
C ARG A 96 -5.52 -22.13 -9.98
N LEU A 97 -5.49 -21.03 -9.23
CA LEU A 97 -6.63 -20.46 -8.52
C LEU A 97 -6.68 -18.96 -8.76
N PHE A 98 -7.79 -18.48 -9.33
CA PHE A 98 -8.05 -17.06 -9.50
C PHE A 98 -8.63 -16.47 -8.21
N MET A 99 -8.28 -15.21 -7.95
CA MET A 99 -8.72 -14.49 -6.76
C MET A 99 -10.18 -14.08 -6.88
N GLY A 100 -10.54 -13.50 -8.02
CA GLY A 100 -11.87 -13.00 -8.31
C GLY A 100 -12.27 -11.81 -7.43
N ASP A 101 -13.44 -11.24 -7.72
CA ASP A 101 -13.92 -10.04 -7.02
C ASP A 101 -14.04 -10.26 -5.50
N ALA A 102 -14.46 -11.46 -5.08
CA ALA A 102 -14.62 -11.79 -3.67
C ALA A 102 -13.28 -11.67 -2.91
N GLY A 103 -12.19 -12.19 -3.47
CA GLY A 103 -10.87 -12.12 -2.84
C GLY A 103 -10.32 -10.70 -2.85
N ALA A 104 -10.39 -10.00 -3.98
CA ALA A 104 -9.81 -8.67 -4.13
C ALA A 104 -10.51 -7.62 -3.25
N LEU A 105 -11.85 -7.66 -3.21
CA LEU A 105 -12.63 -6.77 -2.34
C LEU A 105 -12.38 -7.08 -0.85
N LEU A 106 -12.22 -8.34 -0.47
CA LEU A 106 -11.88 -8.73 0.90
C LEU A 106 -10.50 -8.18 1.30
N LEU A 107 -9.47 -8.37 0.46
CA LEU A 107 -8.13 -7.84 0.76
C LEU A 107 -8.14 -6.33 0.90
N GLY A 108 -8.84 -5.61 0.02
CA GLY A 108 -8.99 -4.17 0.14
C GLY A 108 -9.73 -3.74 1.41
N LEU A 109 -10.77 -4.48 1.81
CA LEU A 109 -11.52 -4.23 3.04
C LEU A 109 -10.64 -4.42 4.28
N LEU A 110 -9.84 -5.49 4.32
CA LEU A 110 -8.93 -5.76 5.44
C LEU A 110 -7.83 -4.69 5.55
N MET A 111 -7.24 -4.27 4.43
CA MET A 111 -6.27 -3.18 4.44
C MET A 111 -6.90 -1.86 4.86
N SER A 112 -8.13 -1.59 4.43
CA SER A 112 -8.89 -0.41 4.84
C SER A 112 -9.20 -0.41 6.34
N SER A 113 -9.67 -1.53 6.87
CA SER A 113 -10.01 -1.64 8.29
C SER A 113 -8.77 -1.49 9.17
N ALA A 114 -7.66 -2.13 8.81
CA ALA A 114 -6.37 -1.94 9.49
C ALA A 114 -5.95 -0.46 9.50
N THR A 115 -6.08 0.22 8.35
CA THR A 115 -5.75 1.64 8.18
C THR A 115 -6.62 2.54 9.06
N ILE A 116 -7.93 2.36 9.00
CA ILE A 116 -8.90 3.19 9.72
C ILE A 116 -8.78 3.01 11.23
N THR A 117 -8.59 1.77 11.68
CA THR A 117 -8.39 1.48 13.11
C THR A 117 -7.06 2.03 13.58
N PHE A 118 -5.99 1.91 12.80
CA PHE A 118 -4.69 2.51 13.15
C PHE A 118 -4.79 4.04 13.30
N ILE A 119 -5.27 4.74 12.27
CA ILE A 119 -5.44 6.20 12.30
C ILE A 119 -6.39 6.63 13.43
N GLY A 120 -7.41 5.83 13.74
CA GLY A 120 -8.35 6.13 14.80
C GLY A 120 -7.76 6.10 16.20
N ASN A 121 -6.65 5.39 16.41
CA ASN A 121 -6.02 5.27 17.73
C ASN A 121 -4.86 6.27 17.93
N VAL A 122 -4.18 6.71 16.87
CA VAL A 122 -3.01 7.61 16.97
C VAL A 122 -3.38 9.07 17.22
N ASP A 123 -2.79 9.67 18.27
CA ASP A 123 -2.91 11.11 18.58
C ASP A 123 -2.06 11.97 17.60
N PRO A 124 -2.66 12.95 16.89
CA PRO A 124 -1.94 13.78 15.93
C PRO A 124 -1.02 14.86 16.55
N SER A 125 -0.99 15.03 17.87
CA SER A 125 -0.17 16.05 18.56
C SER A 125 1.33 15.71 18.66
N GLY A 126 1.78 14.58 18.12
CA GLY A 126 3.15 14.39 17.66
C GLY A 126 4.20 13.97 18.69
N THR A 127 3.83 13.49 19.87
CA THR A 127 4.84 12.97 20.84
C THR A 127 4.44 11.68 21.55
N VAL A 128 3.16 11.35 21.58
CA VAL A 128 2.63 10.17 22.27
C VAL A 128 1.31 9.79 21.61
N ASP A 129 1.15 8.51 21.27
CA ASP A 129 -0.15 7.93 20.96
C ASP A 129 -1.10 8.08 22.18
N ALA A 130 -2.43 8.03 22.02
CA ALA A 130 -3.44 8.16 23.09
C ALA A 130 -3.26 7.13 24.25
N THR A 131 -2.36 6.16 24.04
CA THR A 131 -1.99 5.08 24.96
C THR A 131 -0.58 5.26 25.57
N GLY A 132 0.08 6.41 25.39
CA GLY A 132 1.37 6.73 26.00
C GLY A 132 2.61 6.19 25.26
N GLY A 133 2.45 5.78 24.00
CA GLY A 133 3.53 5.27 23.16
C GLY A 133 4.33 6.34 22.45
N GLN A 134 5.65 6.39 22.67
CA GLN A 134 6.53 7.28 21.90
C GLN A 134 6.60 6.83 20.44
N ILE A 135 6.30 7.74 19.52
CA ILE A 135 6.52 7.52 18.08
C ILE A 135 8.04 7.60 17.86
N ALA A 136 8.68 6.44 17.70
CA ALA A 136 10.13 6.36 17.49
C ALA A 136 10.47 6.95 16.10
N GLY A 137 11.17 8.09 16.06
CA GLY A 137 11.63 8.71 14.83
C GLY A 137 11.38 10.23 14.74
N ASN A 138 11.43 10.74 13.51
CA ASN A 138 11.26 12.15 13.20
C ASN A 138 9.90 12.71 13.67
N GLN A 139 9.92 13.53 14.73
CA GLN A 139 8.73 14.14 15.35
C GLN A 139 7.87 14.97 14.39
N GLN A 140 8.46 15.54 13.33
CA GLN A 140 7.72 16.29 12.32
C GLN A 140 6.96 15.37 11.36
N LEU A 141 7.50 14.19 11.07
CA LEU A 141 6.84 13.16 10.27
C LEU A 141 5.82 12.36 11.09
N ALA A 142 6.01 12.26 12.41
CA ALA A 142 5.15 11.54 13.34
C ALA A 142 3.68 12.00 13.27
N MET A 143 3.45 13.29 13.07
CA MET A 143 2.11 13.87 12.91
C MET A 143 1.39 13.38 11.64
N TYR A 144 2.12 13.14 10.55
CA TYR A 144 1.54 12.75 9.25
C TYR A 144 1.59 11.24 9.01
N LEU A 145 2.45 10.52 9.73
CA LEU A 145 2.67 9.08 9.62
C LEU A 145 1.39 8.22 9.64
N PRO A 146 0.39 8.48 10.52
CA PRO A 146 -0.85 7.70 10.54
C PRO A 146 -1.59 7.67 9.21
N ILE A 147 -1.56 8.76 8.46
CA ILE A 147 -2.22 8.88 7.15
C ILE A 147 -1.25 8.52 6.03
N ALA A 148 -0.01 9.00 6.11
CA ALA A 148 0.97 8.83 5.06
C ALA A 148 1.35 7.36 4.84
N LEU A 149 1.52 6.59 5.92
CA LEU A 149 2.03 5.22 5.82
C LEU A 149 1.03 4.26 5.16
N PRO A 150 -0.26 4.21 5.55
CA PRO A 150 -1.24 3.41 4.84
C PRO A 150 -1.44 3.80 3.37
N LEU A 151 -1.38 5.11 3.07
CA LEU A 151 -1.45 5.59 1.68
C LEU A 151 -0.20 5.19 0.88
N ALA A 152 0.99 5.29 1.47
CA ALA A 152 2.24 4.89 0.84
C ALA A 152 2.25 3.38 0.55
N VAL A 153 1.78 2.60 1.51
CA VAL A 153 1.65 1.14 1.41
C VAL A 153 0.65 0.74 0.30
N MET A 154 -0.42 1.51 0.09
CA MET A 154 -1.44 1.27 -0.94
C MET A 154 -1.24 2.08 -2.22
N ILE A 155 -0.09 2.73 -2.39
CA ILE A 155 0.07 3.75 -3.43
C ILE A 155 -0.03 3.18 -4.84
N ILE A 156 0.44 1.94 -5.08
CA ILE A 156 0.37 1.34 -6.42
C ILE A 156 -1.08 1.10 -6.86
N PRO A 157 -1.93 0.39 -6.07
CA PRO A 157 -3.34 0.26 -6.42
C PRO A 157 -4.06 1.59 -6.57
N LEU A 158 -3.81 2.53 -5.65
CA LEU A 158 -4.43 3.86 -5.71
C LEU A 158 -3.96 4.65 -6.93
N LEU A 159 -2.68 4.56 -7.29
CA LEU A 159 -2.11 5.25 -8.44
C LEU A 159 -2.68 4.69 -9.74
N ASP A 160 -2.79 3.36 -9.89
CA ASP A 160 -3.35 2.78 -11.10
C ASP A 160 -4.83 3.16 -11.28
N MET A 161 -5.62 3.09 -10.20
CA MET A 161 -7.01 3.52 -10.19
C MET A 161 -7.15 5.01 -10.52
N THR A 162 -6.39 5.89 -9.85
CA THR A 162 -6.46 7.34 -10.07
C THR A 162 -6.02 7.72 -11.49
N LEU A 163 -4.95 7.12 -12.01
CA LEU A 163 -4.52 7.34 -13.38
C LEU A 163 -5.56 6.84 -14.40
N ALA A 164 -6.23 5.72 -14.15
CA ALA A 164 -7.31 5.25 -15.00
C ALA A 164 -8.48 6.24 -15.04
N VAL A 165 -8.93 6.71 -13.87
CA VAL A 165 -9.99 7.73 -13.76
C VAL A 165 -9.59 9.01 -14.50
N ILE A 166 -8.40 9.54 -14.27
CA ILE A 166 -7.92 10.76 -14.93
C ILE A 166 -7.87 10.60 -16.45
N ARG A 167 -7.33 9.47 -16.96
CA ARG A 167 -7.27 9.21 -18.41
C ARG A 167 -8.66 9.14 -19.04
N ARG A 168 -9.60 8.47 -18.39
CA ARG A 168 -11.00 8.33 -18.85
C ARG A 168 -11.68 9.70 -18.92
N THR A 169 -11.62 10.46 -17.84
CA THR A 169 -12.24 11.80 -17.77
C THR A 169 -11.61 12.77 -18.78
N ARG A 170 -10.29 12.73 -18.99
CA ARG A 170 -9.61 13.55 -20.02
C ARG A 170 -10.04 13.23 -21.45
N ARG A 171 -10.53 12.01 -21.71
CA ARG A 171 -11.06 11.58 -23.02
C ARG A 171 -12.58 11.83 -23.15
N GLY A 172 -13.21 12.45 -22.15
CA GLY A 172 -14.64 12.72 -22.14
C GLY A 172 -15.51 11.47 -21.93
N VAL A 173 -14.92 10.33 -21.58
CA VAL A 173 -15.67 9.10 -21.26
C VAL A 173 -15.91 9.00 -19.75
N SER A 174 -17.00 8.31 -19.38
CA SER A 174 -17.35 8.11 -17.97
C SER A 174 -16.18 7.51 -17.18
N PRO A 175 -15.91 7.98 -15.94
CA PRO A 175 -14.90 7.40 -15.05
C PRO A 175 -15.07 5.89 -14.85
N TRP A 176 -16.30 5.38 -14.98
CA TRP A 176 -16.69 4.00 -14.73
C TRP A 176 -16.65 3.11 -15.99
N SER A 177 -16.24 3.66 -17.13
CA SER A 177 -16.08 2.88 -18.36
C SER A 177 -14.91 1.88 -18.26
N PRO A 178 -15.03 0.65 -18.81
CA PRO A 178 -13.90 -0.29 -18.84
C PRO A 178 -12.69 0.30 -19.58
N ASP A 179 -11.48 0.15 -19.02
CA ASP A 179 -10.21 0.57 -19.64
C ASP A 179 -9.20 -0.58 -19.55
N ALA A 180 -8.48 -0.83 -20.64
CA ALA A 180 -7.45 -1.86 -20.73
C ALA A 180 -6.03 -1.29 -20.59
N GLN A 181 -5.88 -0.05 -20.13
CA GLN A 181 -4.59 0.65 -19.97
C GLN A 181 -4.05 0.66 -18.53
N HIS A 182 -4.38 -0.36 -17.73
CA HIS A 182 -3.81 -0.54 -16.38
C HIS A 182 -2.30 -0.74 -16.42
N LEU A 183 -1.59 -0.34 -15.35
CA LEU A 183 -0.12 -0.43 -15.26
C LEU A 183 0.41 -1.80 -15.66
N GLN A 184 -0.28 -2.86 -15.24
CA GLN A 184 0.03 -4.25 -15.57
C GLN A 184 0.00 -4.54 -17.09
N HIS A 185 -0.98 -4.01 -17.81
CA HIS A 185 -1.07 -4.13 -19.26
C HIS A 185 -0.01 -3.27 -19.97
N GLN A 186 0.34 -2.11 -19.39
CA GLN A 186 1.41 -1.27 -19.92
C GLN A 186 2.76 -1.97 -19.85
N MET A 187 3.04 -2.71 -18.77
CA MET A 187 4.29 -3.46 -18.64
C MET A 187 4.40 -4.61 -19.63
N LEU A 188 3.31 -5.31 -19.91
CA LEU A 188 3.27 -6.31 -20.99
C LEU A 188 3.53 -5.67 -22.36
N ARG A 189 2.97 -4.48 -22.62
CA ARG A 189 3.22 -3.73 -23.87
C ARG A 189 4.66 -3.24 -24.02
N ILE A 190 5.36 -3.00 -22.91
CA ILE A 190 6.78 -2.64 -22.89
C ILE A 190 7.67 -3.86 -23.22
N GLY A 191 7.11 -5.07 -23.24
CA GLY A 191 7.82 -6.32 -23.58
C GLY A 191 8.21 -7.16 -22.37
N HIS A 192 7.70 -6.86 -21.17
CA HIS A 192 7.91 -7.75 -20.02
C HIS A 192 7.10 -9.04 -20.18
N THR A 193 7.65 -10.15 -19.69
CA THR A 193 6.87 -11.37 -19.46
C THR A 193 5.87 -11.14 -18.32
N HIS A 194 4.82 -11.97 -18.25
CA HIS A 194 3.83 -11.88 -17.19
C HIS A 194 4.45 -11.91 -15.79
N ALA A 195 5.30 -12.90 -15.51
CA ALA A 195 6.01 -12.98 -14.23
C ALA A 195 7.01 -11.82 -14.02
N GLY A 196 7.69 -11.36 -15.08
CA GLY A 196 8.62 -10.23 -15.00
C GLY A 196 7.92 -8.92 -14.62
N ALA A 197 6.76 -8.65 -15.20
CA ALA A 197 5.95 -7.49 -14.87
C ALA A 197 5.52 -7.49 -13.39
N VAL A 198 5.02 -8.63 -12.91
CA VAL A 198 4.59 -8.80 -11.51
C VAL A 198 5.76 -8.59 -10.54
N LEU A 199 6.93 -9.19 -10.80
CA LEU A 199 8.10 -9.04 -9.93
C LEU A 199 8.63 -7.61 -9.89
N VAL A 200 8.61 -6.89 -11.00
CA VAL A 200 9.01 -5.48 -11.03
C VAL A 200 8.01 -4.62 -10.25
N LEU A 201 6.70 -4.91 -10.34
CA LEU A 201 5.69 -4.23 -9.52
C LEU A 201 5.82 -4.55 -8.03
N TYR A 202 6.21 -5.78 -7.66
CA TYR A 202 6.56 -6.10 -6.28
C TYR A 202 7.77 -5.31 -5.79
N ALA A 203 8.78 -5.13 -6.64
CA ALA A 203 9.95 -4.34 -6.29
C ALA A 203 9.56 -2.87 -6.06
N TRP A 204 8.70 -2.29 -6.91
CA TRP A 204 8.12 -0.96 -6.67
C TRP A 204 7.33 -0.91 -5.36
N ALA A 205 6.46 -1.90 -5.10
CA ALA A 205 5.66 -1.97 -3.88
C ALA A 205 6.56 -2.02 -2.64
N GLY A 206 7.59 -2.87 -2.67
CA GLY A 206 8.55 -3.03 -1.57
C GLY A 206 9.35 -1.77 -1.31
N VAL A 207 9.92 -1.13 -2.35
CA VAL A 207 10.68 0.11 -2.20
C VAL A 207 9.84 1.20 -1.54
N ILE A 208 8.57 1.35 -1.94
CA ILE A 208 7.71 2.40 -1.38
C ILE A 208 7.21 2.02 0.02
N ALA A 209 6.70 0.81 0.20
CA ALA A 209 6.13 0.37 1.47
C ALA A 209 7.21 0.28 2.57
N PHE A 210 8.31 -0.44 2.34
CA PHE A 210 9.41 -0.54 3.31
C PHE A 210 10.20 0.76 3.42
N GLY A 211 10.29 1.55 2.34
CA GLY A 211 10.86 2.89 2.38
C GLY A 211 10.10 3.81 3.34
N ALA A 212 8.77 3.81 3.28
CA ALA A 212 7.93 4.58 4.19
C ALA A 212 8.10 4.14 5.64
N VAL A 213 8.16 2.83 5.89
CA VAL A 213 8.43 2.27 7.23
C VAL A 213 9.83 2.65 7.72
N PHE A 214 10.83 2.62 6.84
CA PHE A 214 12.21 2.97 7.19
C PHE A 214 12.37 4.46 7.52
N LEU A 215 11.69 5.33 6.77
CA LEU A 215 11.56 6.75 7.09
C LEU A 215 10.90 6.95 8.45
N ALA A 216 9.91 6.13 8.79
CA ALA A 216 9.19 6.26 10.04
C ALA A 216 10.09 6.00 11.26
N TYR A 217 10.98 5.00 11.19
CA TYR A 217 11.84 4.58 12.31
C TYR A 217 13.14 5.37 12.47
N ARG A 218 13.42 6.34 11.61
CA ARG A 218 14.69 7.10 11.62
C ARG A 218 14.43 8.58 11.86
N ASP A 219 15.21 9.17 12.77
CA ASP A 219 15.18 10.61 13.03
C ASP A 219 15.78 11.41 11.86
N ASP A 220 16.93 10.95 11.36
CA ASP A 220 17.59 11.54 10.19
C ASP A 220 16.97 10.99 8.89
N PRO A 221 16.30 11.83 8.07
CA PRO A 221 15.67 11.40 6.83
C PRO A 221 16.67 11.09 5.73
N LEU A 222 17.94 11.52 5.82
CA LEU A 222 18.89 11.42 4.70
C LEU A 222 19.11 9.97 4.25
N ILE A 223 19.41 9.05 5.17
CA ILE A 223 19.68 7.65 4.83
C ILE A 223 18.44 6.97 4.23
N PRO A 224 17.24 7.04 4.85
CA PRO A 224 16.04 6.50 4.24
C PRO A 224 15.71 7.11 2.88
N VAL A 225 15.78 8.44 2.73
CA VAL A 225 15.50 9.11 1.44
C VAL A 225 16.47 8.64 0.36
N LEU A 226 17.77 8.56 0.67
CA LEU A 226 18.77 8.04 -0.28
C LEU A 226 18.50 6.58 -0.63
N SER A 227 18.15 5.74 0.33
CA SER A 227 17.82 4.33 0.08
C SER A 227 16.59 4.17 -0.81
N ILE A 228 15.56 5.00 -0.61
CA ILE A 228 14.35 5.04 -1.45
C ILE A 228 14.72 5.53 -2.84
N ALA A 229 15.53 6.60 -2.96
CA ALA A 229 15.95 7.13 -4.24
C ALA A 229 16.75 6.09 -5.04
N ILE A 230 17.70 5.39 -4.40
CA ILE A 230 18.45 4.29 -5.02
C ILE A 230 17.51 3.15 -5.41
N GLY A 231 16.58 2.77 -4.54
CA GLY A 231 15.58 1.75 -4.81
C GLY A 231 14.71 2.10 -6.03
N VAL A 232 14.21 3.34 -6.09
CA VAL A 232 13.41 3.86 -7.21
C VAL A 232 14.21 3.89 -8.50
N LEU A 233 15.48 4.30 -8.45
CA LEU A 233 16.35 4.29 -9.63
C LEU A 233 16.63 2.86 -10.10
N ALA A 234 16.85 1.93 -9.18
CA ALA A 234 17.05 0.52 -9.49
C ALA A 234 15.79 -0.13 -10.10
N THR A 235 14.62 0.09 -9.51
CA THR A 235 13.34 -0.44 -10.04
C THR A 235 12.96 0.20 -11.36
N TRP A 236 13.22 1.50 -11.54
CA TRP A 236 13.05 2.18 -12.81
C TRP A 236 13.99 1.63 -13.90
N TRP A 237 15.25 1.40 -13.55
CA TRP A 237 16.22 0.78 -14.46
C TRP A 237 15.78 -0.64 -14.86
N LEU A 238 15.34 -1.45 -13.88
CA LEU A 238 14.78 -2.78 -14.12
C LEU A 238 13.59 -2.71 -15.07
N THR A 239 12.66 -1.77 -14.84
CA THR A 239 11.46 -1.58 -15.68
C THR A 239 11.83 -1.30 -17.14
N ARG A 240 12.91 -0.55 -17.40
CA ARG A 240 13.32 -0.19 -18.77
C ARG A 240 14.23 -1.22 -19.46
N ARG A 241 15.09 -1.91 -18.71
CA ARG A 241 16.19 -2.72 -19.28
C ARG A 241 15.94 -4.22 -19.31
N LEU A 242 15.06 -4.75 -18.46
CA LEU A 242 14.73 -6.18 -18.44
C LEU A 242 14.19 -6.73 -19.77
N PRO A 243 13.27 -6.06 -20.48
CA PRO A 243 12.70 -6.57 -21.73
C PRO A 243 13.78 -6.81 -22.79
N GLY A 244 14.65 -5.83 -23.00
CA GLY A 244 15.74 -5.92 -23.99
C GLY A 244 16.86 -6.89 -23.62
N TRP A 245 16.92 -7.39 -22.37
CA TRP A 245 17.88 -8.42 -21.95
C TRP A 245 17.36 -9.84 -22.19
N LEU A 246 16.04 -10.04 -22.07
CA LEU A 246 15.40 -11.32 -22.30
C LEU A 246 15.31 -11.64 -23.80
N ASP A 247 15.02 -10.64 -24.65
CA ASP A 247 15.02 -10.79 -26.12
C ASP A 247 16.39 -11.18 -26.69
N ARG A 248 17.48 -10.78 -26.03
CA ARG A 248 18.87 -11.11 -26.45
C ARG A 248 19.28 -12.54 -26.12
N ARG A 249 18.51 -13.27 -25.32
CA ARG A 249 18.79 -14.67 -24.96
C ARG A 249 17.99 -15.69 -25.77
N THR A 250 17.05 -15.21 -26.58
CA THR A 250 16.21 -16.02 -27.49
C THR A 250 16.63 -15.94 -28.96
N LEU A 251 17.76 -15.28 -29.24
CA LEU A 251 18.49 -15.30 -30.52
C LEU A 251 19.82 -16.04 -30.31
#